data_AF-A0A9E5HYP4-F1
#
_entry.id   AF-A0A9E5HYP4-F1
#
_cell.length_a   1.000
_cell.length_b   1.000
_cell.length_c   1.000
_cell.angle_alpha   90.00
_cell.angle_beta   90.00
_cell.angle_gamma   90.00
#
_symmetry.space_group_name_H-M   'P 1'
#
loop_
_entity.id
_entity.type
_entity.pdbx_description
1 polymer ?
#
loop_
_entity_poly.entity_id
_entity_poly.type
_entity_poly.pdbx_seq_one_letter_code
_entity_poly.pdbx_strand_id
1 'polypeptide(L)' 'MSEINVRQAAWEFSRDATKHGSYINLEIEELYRRVKPGERAFTTELVFGSTRMRSRLDYALDNLIDRSIDEEVRDLL' A
#
# COMPACT_ATOMS: atom_id res chain seq x y z
N MET A 1 -8.84 16.90 11.44
CA MET A 1 -8.98 15.76 10.51
C MET A 1 -9.10 14.51 11.37
N SER A 2 -10.07 13.63 11.14
CA SER A 2 -10.10 12.34 11.84
C SER A 2 -8.85 11.56 11.48
N GLU A 3 -8.16 11.02 12.47
CA GLU A 3 -6.99 10.16 12.24
C GLU A 3 -7.41 8.92 11.44
N ILE A 4 -6.85 8.80 10.22
CA ILE A 4 -7.01 7.60 9.41
C ILE A 4 -6.07 6.53 9.94
N ASN A 5 -6.54 5.28 9.95
CA ASN A 5 -5.70 4.13 10.29
C ASN A 5 -4.52 4.02 9.32
N VAL A 6 -3.30 3.82 9.82
CA VAL A 6 -2.09 3.74 8.98
C VAL A 6 -2.19 2.72 7.85
N ARG A 7 -2.77 1.54 8.12
CA ARG A 7 -2.93 0.49 7.12
C ARG A 7 -3.87 0.94 6.00
N GLN A 8 -4.97 1.60 6.37
CA GLN A 8 -5.89 2.19 5.41
C GLN A 8 -5.20 3.28 4.57
N ALA A 9 -4.46 4.20 5.23
CA ALA A 9 -3.75 5.26 4.53
C ALA A 9 -2.70 4.71 3.54
N ALA A 10 -1.95 3.68 3.96
CA ALA A 10 -0.95 3.02 3.12
C ALA A 10 -1.58 2.26 1.94
N TRP A 11 -2.69 1.56 2.16
CA TRP A 11 -3.41 0.87 1.09
C TRP A 11 -3.94 1.84 0.04
N GLU A 12 -4.64 2.90 0.47
CA GLU A 12 -5.17 3.92 -0.45
C GLU A 12 -4.05 4.56 -1.27
N PHE A 13 -2.93 4.90 -0.61
CA PHE A 13 -1.76 5.47 -1.27
C PHE A 13 -1.15 4.50 -2.30
N SER A 14 -0.92 3.24 -1.95
CA SER A 14 -0.33 2.24 -2.85
C SER A 14 -1.22 1.93 -4.06
N ARG A 15 -2.54 1.87 -3.85
CA ARG A 15 -3.53 1.69 -4.91
C ARG A 15 -3.50 2.87 -5.89
N ASP A 16 -3.52 4.09 -5.36
CA ASP A 16 -3.52 5.29 -6.21
C ASP A 16 -2.18 5.44 -6.95
N ALA A 17 -1.04 5.15 -6.30
CA ALA A 17 0.27 5.18 -6.94
C ALA A 17 0.37 4.17 -8.08
N THR A 18 -0.17 2.96 -7.89
CA THR A 18 -0.26 1.93 -8.94
C THR A 18 -1.08 2.40 -10.12
N LYS A 19 -2.27 2.94 -9.86
CA LYS A 19 -3.22 3.36 -10.90
C LYS A 19 -2.68 4.49 -11.77
N HIS A 20 -1.91 5.41 -11.19
CA HIS A 20 -1.39 6.59 -11.90
C HIS A 20 0.07 6.44 -12.38
N GLY A 21 0.73 5.32 -12.05
CA GLY A 21 2.15 5.11 -12.37
C GLY A 21 3.08 6.07 -11.62
N SER A 22 2.67 6.49 -10.42
CA SER A 22 3.37 7.51 -9.63
C SER A 22 4.62 6.98 -8.94
N TYR A 23 5.53 7.90 -8.66
CA TYR A 23 6.73 7.62 -7.88
C TYR A 23 6.43 7.82 -6.39
N ILE A 24 6.34 6.70 -5.66
CA ILE A 24 6.04 6.67 -4.22
C ILE A 24 6.90 7.63 -3.41
N ASN A 25 8.19 7.74 -3.72
CA ASN A 25 9.12 8.63 -3.03
C ASN A 25 8.83 10.12 -3.23
N LEU A 26 8.12 10.51 -4.29
CA LEU A 26 7.72 11.90 -4.53
C LEU A 26 6.42 12.25 -3.81
N GLU A 27 5.55 11.27 -3.56
CA GLU A 27 4.21 11.50 -3.01
C GLU A 27 4.08 11.16 -1.52
N ILE A 28 5.09 10.52 -0.93
CA ILE A 28 5.06 10.05 0.48
C ILE A 28 4.79 11.17 1.50
N GLU A 29 5.17 12.41 1.17
CA GLU A 29 4.92 13.59 2.02
C GLU A 29 3.43 13.93 2.14
N GLU A 30 2.60 13.63 1.13
CA GLU A 30 1.15 13.74 1.22
C GLU A 30 0.59 12.70 2.21
N LEU A 31 1.12 11.48 2.16
CA LEU A 31 0.73 10.42 3.09
C LEU A 31 1.10 10.77 4.54
N TYR A 32 2.26 11.37 4.78
CA TYR A 32 2.69 11.80 6.12
C TYR A 32 1.84 12.92 6.73
N ARG A 33 1.10 13.67 5.92
CA ARG A 33 0.09 14.63 6.41
C ARG A 33 -1.18 13.97 6.93
N ARG A 34 -1.40 12.69 6.60
CA ARG A 34 -2.61 11.92 6.92
C ARG A 34 -2.46 11.00 8.13
N VAL A 35 -1.23 10.80 8.61
CA VAL A 35 -0.88 9.90 9.74
C VAL A 35 -0.16 10.66 10.86
N LYS A 36 -0.08 10.07 12.06
CA LYS A 36 0.65 10.69 13.17
C LYS A 36 2.15 10.76 12.88
N PRO A 37 2.87 11.76 13.42
CA PRO A 37 4.33 11.79 13.34
C PRO A 37 5.01 10.50 13.83
N GLY A 38 4.50 9.91 14.92
CA GLY A 38 5.03 8.66 15.48
C GLY A 38 4.74 7.40 14.63
N GLU A 39 3.82 7.49 13.67
CA GLU A 39 3.46 6.38 12.79
C GLU A 39 4.20 6.41 11.46
N ARG A 40 4.86 7.54 11.11
CA ARG A 40 5.49 7.75 9.80
C ARG A 40 6.44 6.62 9.43
N ALA A 41 7.33 6.21 10.34
CA ALA A 41 8.28 5.15 10.08
C ALA A 41 7.58 3.82 9.73
N PHE A 42 6.52 3.47 10.45
CA PHE A 42 5.73 2.27 10.14
C PHE A 42 5.01 2.41 8.80
N THR A 43 4.43 3.57 8.50
CA THR A 43 3.80 3.86 7.21
C THR A 43 4.79 3.74 6.04
N THR A 44 6.01 4.26 6.20
CA THR A 44 7.09 4.16 5.20
C THR A 44 7.39 2.71 4.90
N GLU A 45 7.70 1.91 5.93
CA GLU A 45 8.03 0.50 5.76
C GLU A 45 6.86 -0.28 5.16
N LEU A 46 5.63 0.03 5.54
CA LEU A 46 4.45 -0.62 4.98
C LEU A 46 4.31 -0.35 3.48
N VAL A 47 4.45 0.90 3.03
CA VAL A 47 4.33 1.25 1.61
C VAL A 47 5.51 0.72 0.80
N PHE A 48 6.74 1.06 1.19
CA PHE A 48 7.93 0.67 0.45
C PHE A 48 8.19 -0.84 0.52
N GLY A 49 7.99 -1.46 1.68
CA GLY A 49 8.13 -2.89 1.86
C GLY A 49 7.13 -3.67 1.00
N SER A 50 5.85 -3.29 1.01
CA SER A 50 4.83 -3.93 0.17
C SER A 50 5.13 -3.74 -1.31
N THR A 51 5.54 -2.54 -1.73
CA THR A 51 5.91 -2.26 -3.12
C THR A 51 7.08 -3.13 -3.57
N ARG A 52 8.13 -3.21 -2.74
CA ARG A 52 9.32 -4.03 -3.03
C ARG A 52 8.98 -5.52 -3.12
N MET A 53 8.01 -5.98 -2.32
CA MET A 53 7.60 -7.37 -2.27
C MET A 53 6.47 -7.73 -3.23
N ARG A 54 5.85 -6.75 -3.91
CA ARG A 54 4.61 -6.92 -4.69
C ARG A 54 4.66 -8.12 -5.63
N SER A 55 5.63 -8.20 -6.54
CA SER A 55 5.71 -9.34 -7.47
C SER A 55 5.88 -10.69 -6.78
N ARG A 56 6.52 -10.74 -5.61
CA ARG A 56 6.66 -11.98 -4.82
C ARG A 56 5.37 -12.33 -4.09
N LEU A 57 4.65 -11.33 -3.59
CA LEU A 57 3.33 -11.50 -2.97
C LEU A 57 2.31 -11.94 -4.02
N ASP A 58 2.25 -11.28 -5.17
CA ASP A 58 1.39 -11.66 -6.31
C ASP A 58 1.65 -13.10 -6.74
N TYR A 59 2.92 -13.48 -6.90
CA TYR A 59 3.28 -14.86 -7.19
C TYR A 59 2.78 -15.84 -6.12
N ALA A 60 2.93 -15.49 -4.83
CA ALA A 60 2.42 -16.33 -3.75
C ALA A 60 0.89 -16.45 -3.80
N LEU A 61 0.18 -15.35 -4.05
CA LEU A 61 -1.28 -15.33 -4.20
C LEU A 61 -1.74 -16.21 -5.36
N ASP A 62 -1.06 -16.14 -6.50
CA ASP A 62 -1.37 -16.96 -7.68
C ASP A 62 -1.19 -18.47 -7.44
N ASN A 63 -0.34 -18.85 -6.48
CA ASN A 63 -0.13 -20.25 -6.11
C ASN A 63 -1.01 -20.73 -4.95
N LEU A 64 -1.52 -19.80 -4.12
CA LEU A 64 -2.32 -20.12 -2.93
C LEU A 64 -3.83 -20.02 -3.18
N ILE A 65 -4.25 -19.25 -4.19
CA ILE A 65 -5.66 -18.99 -4.49
C ILE A 65 -6.04 -19.68 -5.80
N ASP A 66 -7.00 -20.60 -5.72
CA ASP A 66 -7.47 -21.43 -6.83
C ASP A 66 -8.61 -20.80 -7.65
N ARG A 67 -8.96 -19.56 -7.33
CA ARG A 67 -10.06 -18.80 -7.94
C ARG A 67 -9.61 -17.41 -8.35
N SER A 68 -10.34 -16.82 -9.30
CA SER A 68 -10.16 -15.40 -9.61
C SER A 68 -10.52 -14.54 -8.39
N ILE A 69 -9.73 -13.51 -8.16
CA ILE A 69 -9.97 -12.48 -7.14
C ILE A 69 -10.05 -11.11 -7.81
N ASP A 70 -10.93 -10.27 -7.29
CA ASP A 70 -11.04 -8.88 -7.74
C ASP A 70 -9.73 -8.13 -7.43
N GLU A 71 -9.36 -7.20 -8.31
CA GLU A 71 -8.10 -6.44 -8.19
C GLU A 71 -8.01 -5.68 -6.86
N GLU A 72 -9.12 -5.07 -6.42
CA GLU A 72 -9.18 -4.35 -5.15
C GLU A 72 -8.95 -5.26 -3.93
N VAL A 73 -9.46 -6.50 -3.99
CA VAL A 73 -9.24 -7.51 -2.95
C VAL A 73 -7.80 -8.02 -3.00
N ARG A 74 -7.24 -8.20 -4.21
CA ARG A 74 -5.83 -8.60 -4.37
C ARG A 74 -4.88 -7.57 -3.77
N ASP A 75 -5.12 -6.27 -3.99
CA ASP A 75 -4.29 -5.19 -3.42
C ASP A 75 -4.37 -5.09 -1.88
N LEU A 76 -5.40 -5.67 -1.26
CA LEU A 76 -5.58 -5.72 0.20
C LEU A 76 -4.86 -6.90 0.88
N LEU A 77 -4.53 -7.95 0.12
CA LEU A 77 -3.92 -9.20 0.63
C LEU A 77 -2.40 -9.11 0.71
#